data_AF-A0A0M9AC72-F1
#
_entry.id   AF-A0A0M9AC72-F1
#
_cell.length_a   1.000
_cell.length_b   1.000
_cell.length_c   1.000
_cell.angle_alpha   90.00
_cell.angle_beta   90.00
_cell.angle_gamma   90.00
#
_symmetry.space_group_name_H-M   'P 1'
#
loop_
_entity.id
_entity.type
_entity.pdbx_description
1 polymer ?
#
loop_
_entity_poly.entity_id
_entity_poly.type
_entity_poly.pdbx_seq_one_letter_code
_entity_poly.pdbx_strand_id
1 'polypeptide(L)'
;MEKPKLGLIVREPYASYIVDGKKTWEIRKRVARHRGPLGIVSRGLLIGQADLVGVEGPFSVEELLPHFAKHLAEEAFLRAYAQGEPLYAWVLENAFRYEKPLYVPRRPGRVMFVDLTETFEEG
;
A
#
# COMPACT_ATOMS: atom_id res chain seq x y z
N MET A 1 -18.27 9.03 1.79
CA MET A 1 -16.95 8.43 2.07
C MET A 1 -15.90 9.51 1.91
N GLU A 2 -15.07 9.75 2.91
CA GLU A 2 -14.04 10.80 2.85
C GLU A 2 -12.96 10.38 1.85
N LYS A 3 -12.62 11.26 0.90
CA LYS A 3 -11.56 10.99 -0.08
C LYS A 3 -10.20 10.98 0.66
N PRO A 4 -9.30 10.00 0.38
CA PRO A 4 -8.00 9.96 1.02
C PRO A 4 -7.18 11.20 0.62
N LYS A 5 -6.56 11.85 1.60
CA LYS A 5 -5.64 12.98 1.38
C LYS A 5 -4.20 12.51 1.16
N LEU A 6 -3.92 11.25 1.49
CA LEU A 6 -2.62 10.61 1.35
C LEU A 6 -2.74 9.38 0.44
N GLY A 7 -1.82 9.23 -0.51
CA GLY A 7 -1.71 8.04 -1.35
C GLY A 7 -0.38 7.34 -1.17
N LEU A 8 -0.41 6.02 -1.12
CA LEU A 8 0.76 5.15 -1.08
C LEU A 8 1.10 4.67 -2.50
N ILE A 9 2.34 4.85 -2.92
CA ILE A 9 2.82 4.26 -4.18
C ILE A 9 3.12 2.77 -3.93
N VAL A 10 2.44 1.92 -4.68
CA VAL A 10 2.56 0.46 -4.63
C VAL A 10 2.78 -0.09 -6.03
N ARG A 11 3.72 -1.03 -6.16
CA ARG A 11 3.99 -1.70 -7.44
C ARG A 11 3.00 -2.83 -7.67
N GLU A 12 2.68 -3.09 -8.94
CA GLU A 12 1.98 -4.31 -9.32
C GLU A 12 2.84 -5.56 -9.07
N PRO A 13 2.22 -6.71 -8.72
CA PRO A 13 0.76 -6.96 -8.65
C PRO A 13 0.12 -6.54 -7.31
N TYR A 14 0.92 -6.10 -6.33
CA TYR A 14 0.44 -5.85 -4.96
C TYR A 14 -0.58 -4.72 -4.87
N ALA A 15 -0.44 -3.69 -5.71
CA ALA A 15 -1.40 -2.60 -5.78
C ALA A 15 -2.80 -3.12 -6.11
N SER A 16 -2.92 -3.97 -7.14
CA SER A 16 -4.19 -4.60 -7.49
C SER A 16 -4.69 -5.54 -6.41
N TYR A 17 -3.82 -6.33 -5.77
CA TYR A 17 -4.23 -7.20 -4.68
C TYR A 17 -4.81 -6.44 -3.48
N ILE A 18 -4.31 -5.24 -3.18
CA ILE A 18 -4.86 -4.41 -2.10
C ILE A 18 -6.26 -3.95 -2.46
N VAL A 19 -6.42 -3.26 -3.60
CA VAL A 19 -7.72 -2.65 -3.94
C VAL A 19 -8.81 -3.68 -4.30
N ASP A 20 -8.41 -4.91 -4.65
CA ASP A 20 -9.32 -6.05 -4.83
C ASP A 20 -9.65 -6.78 -3.49
N GLY A 21 -9.10 -6.32 -2.35
CA GLY A 21 -9.33 -6.91 -1.03
C GLY A 21 -8.60 -8.23 -0.77
N LYS A 22 -7.68 -8.65 -1.64
CA LYS A 22 -6.94 -9.92 -1.53
C LYS A 22 -5.73 -9.82 -0.59
N LYS A 23 -5.12 -8.63 -0.49
CA LYS A 23 -3.93 -8.35 0.33
C LYS A 23 -4.30 -7.36 1.43
N THR A 24 -4.35 -7.84 2.67
CA THR A 24 -4.70 -7.07 3.86
C THR A 24 -3.49 -6.54 4.62
N TRP A 25 -2.29 -7.04 4.32
CA TRP A 25 -1.03 -6.58 4.92
C TRP A 25 -0.10 -6.00 3.86
N GLU A 26 0.24 -4.71 3.97
CA GLU A 26 1.29 -4.08 3.17
C GLU A 26 2.62 -4.09 3.93
N ILE A 27 3.68 -4.64 3.31
CA ILE A 27 4.96 -4.89 3.99
C ILE A 27 5.92 -3.74 3.75
N ARG A 28 6.45 -3.16 4.84
CA ARG A 28 7.37 -2.01 4.79
C ARG A 28 8.48 -2.13 5.82
N LYS A 29 9.64 -1.52 5.54
CA LYS A 29 10.76 -1.40 6.51
C LYS A 29 10.50 -0.45 7.68
N ARG A 30 9.41 0.32 7.65
CA ARG A 30 9.09 1.34 8.66
C ARG A 30 7.62 1.31 9.03
N VAL A 31 7.33 1.67 10.27
CA VAL A 31 5.96 1.90 10.75
C VAL A 31 5.34 3.13 10.06
N ALA A 32 4.01 3.12 9.89
CA ALA A 32 3.24 4.30 9.51
C ALA A 32 2.59 4.95 10.74
N ARG A 33 2.66 6.29 10.80
CA ARG A 33 1.93 7.10 11.80
C ARG A 33 0.49 7.38 11.39
N HIS A 34 0.21 7.41 10.09
CA HIS A 34 -1.13 7.64 9.54
C HIS A 34 -2.12 6.56 9.97
N ARG A 35 -3.39 6.93 10.15
CA ARG A 35 -4.52 6.01 10.33
C ARG A 35 -5.73 6.56 9.56
N GLY A 36 -6.54 5.65 9.02
CA GLY A 36 -7.70 5.99 8.18
C GLY A 36 -7.43 5.88 6.67
N PRO A 37 -8.21 6.55 5.83
CA PRO A 37 -8.19 6.35 4.38
C PRO A 37 -6.81 6.59 3.76
N LEU A 38 -6.38 5.64 2.93
CA LEU A 38 -5.11 5.66 2.22
C LEU A 38 -5.34 5.27 0.76
N GLY A 39 -5.06 6.20 -0.16
CA GLY A 39 -5.17 5.94 -1.59
C GLY A 39 -4.07 4.99 -2.06
N ILE A 40 -4.37 4.11 -3.01
CA ILE A 40 -3.39 3.20 -3.61
C ILE A 40 -3.05 3.69 -5.00
N VAL A 41 -1.80 4.09 -5.18
CA VAL A 41 -1.30 4.63 -6.44
C VAL A 41 -0.38 3.62 -7.11
N SER A 42 -0.66 3.28 -8.36
CA SER A 42 0.24 2.48 -9.18
C SER A 42 0.40 3.08 -10.57
N ARG A 43 1.63 3.07 -11.09
CA ARG A 43 1.97 3.57 -12.43
C ARG A 43 1.49 5.02 -12.72
N GLY A 44 1.34 5.85 -11.68
CA GLY A 44 0.85 7.23 -11.80
C GLY A 44 -0.66 7.40 -11.71
N LEU A 45 -1.39 6.33 -11.41
CA LEU A 45 -2.85 6.34 -11.27
C LEU A 45 -3.24 5.98 -9.85
N LEU A 46 -4.18 6.72 -9.28
CA LEU A 46 -4.91 6.35 -8.06
C LEU A 46 -6.01 5.36 -8.45
N ILE A 47 -5.80 4.08 -8.13
CA ILE A 47 -6.63 2.97 -8.62
C ILE A 47 -7.70 2.51 -7.61
N GLY A 48 -7.63 3.00 -6.38
CA GLY A 48 -8.52 2.64 -5.28
C GLY A 48 -7.99 3.15 -3.96
N GLN A 49 -8.55 2.65 -2.86
CA GLN A 49 -8.12 2.99 -1.50
C GLN A 49 -8.35 1.83 -0.54
N ALA A 50 -7.73 1.92 0.63
CA ALA A 50 -7.99 1.09 1.80
C ALA A 50 -7.81 1.92 3.08
N ASP A 51 -8.35 1.46 4.20
CA ASP A 51 -8.12 2.08 5.50
C ASP A 51 -6.88 1.48 6.16
N LEU A 52 -5.91 2.32 6.50
CA LEU A 52 -4.79 1.90 7.35
C LEU A 52 -5.23 1.92 8.82
N VAL A 53 -5.52 0.75 9.38
CA VAL A 53 -6.10 0.62 10.73
C VAL A 53 -5.04 0.29 11.79
N GLY A 54 -3.91 -0.30 11.39
CA GLY A 54 -2.91 -0.79 12.33
C GLY A 54 -1.54 -0.98 11.71
N VAL A 55 -0.56 -1.27 12.58
CA VAL A 55 0.78 -1.69 12.19
C VAL A 55 1.20 -2.81 13.12
N GLU A 56 1.56 -3.95 12.54
CA GLU A 56 2.06 -5.13 13.24
C GLU A 56 3.58 -5.28 13.02
N GLY A 57 4.23 -5.93 13.98
CA GLY A 57 5.66 -6.20 13.98
C GLY A 57 6.43 -5.47 15.10
N PRO A 58 7.77 -5.43 15.03
CA PRO A 58 8.61 -5.88 13.92
C PRO A 58 8.54 -7.39 13.67
N PHE A 59 8.77 -7.80 12.43
CA PHE A 59 8.86 -9.20 12.00
C PHE A 59 10.19 -9.48 11.28
N SER A 60 10.74 -10.67 11.51
CA SER A 60 11.64 -11.37 10.60
C SER A 60 10.90 -11.87 9.35
N VAL A 61 11.65 -12.35 8.35
CA VAL A 61 11.03 -13.00 7.18
C VAL A 61 10.31 -14.27 7.61
N GLU A 62 10.94 -15.05 8.50
CA GLU A 62 10.45 -16.32 9.03
C GLU A 62 9.09 -16.15 9.74
N GLU A 63 8.90 -15.05 10.47
CA GLU A 63 7.62 -14.71 11.12
C GLU A 63 6.55 -14.23 10.12
N LEU A 64 6.93 -13.73 8.95
CA LEU A 64 5.99 -13.34 7.90
C LEU A 64 5.49 -14.53 7.08
N LEU A 65 6.31 -15.57 6.85
CA LEU A 65 5.94 -16.71 5.98
C LEU A 65 4.60 -17.38 6.37
N PRO A 66 4.28 -17.62 7.65
CA PRO A 66 2.97 -18.16 8.05
C PRO A 66 1.78 -17.26 7.72
N HIS A 67 2.03 -15.97 7.46
CA HIS A 67 1.03 -14.97 7.11
C HIS A 67 0.96 -14.69 5.61
N PHE A 68 1.47 -15.58 4.76
CA PHE A 68 1.46 -15.44 3.30
C PHE A 68 0.11 -15.00 2.75
N ALA A 69 -1.00 -15.59 3.21
CA ALA A 69 -2.34 -15.25 2.77
C ALA A 69 -2.73 -13.77 2.99
N LYS A 70 -2.10 -13.07 3.95
CA LYS A 70 -2.37 -11.65 4.25
C LYS A 70 -1.58 -10.72 3.36
N HIS A 71 -0.33 -11.06 3.02
CA HIS A 71 0.58 -10.15 2.31
C HIS A 71 0.90 -10.56 0.87
N LEU A 72 0.68 -11.82 0.49
CA LEU A 72 0.85 -12.37 -0.87
C LEU A 72 2.22 -12.09 -1.49
N ALA A 73 3.26 -12.04 -0.67
CA ALA A 73 4.63 -11.73 -1.10
C ALA A 73 5.48 -12.98 -0.94
N GLU A 74 6.10 -13.41 -2.04
CA GLU A 74 6.97 -14.59 -2.08
C GLU A 74 8.18 -14.43 -1.16
N GLU A 75 8.66 -15.53 -0.60
CA GLU A 75 9.80 -15.55 0.32
C GLU A 75 11.04 -14.88 -0.29
N ALA A 76 11.37 -15.21 -1.55
CA ALA A 76 12.52 -14.62 -2.25
C ALA A 76 12.42 -13.09 -2.33
N PHE A 77 11.21 -12.56 -2.55
CA PHE A 77 10.97 -11.13 -2.56
C PHE A 77 11.11 -10.53 -1.16
N LEU A 78 10.55 -11.17 -0.13
CA LEU A 78 10.66 -10.70 1.25
C LEU A 78 12.11 -10.62 1.72
N ARG A 79 12.91 -11.65 1.43
CA ARG A 79 14.35 -11.68 1.79
C ARG A 79 15.12 -10.57 1.09
N ALA A 80 14.91 -10.41 -0.22
CA ALA A 80 15.55 -9.35 -1.01
C ALA A 80 15.13 -7.95 -0.56
N TYR A 81 13.87 -7.78 -0.14
CA TYR A 81 13.34 -6.51 0.34
C TYR A 81 13.82 -6.18 1.76
N ALA A 82 13.82 -7.16 2.68
CA ALA A 82 14.26 -7.00 4.07
C ALA A 82 15.73 -6.61 4.15
N GLN A 83 16.60 -7.28 3.39
CA GLN A 83 18.06 -7.11 3.46
C GLN A 83 18.61 -7.28 4.89
N GLY A 84 18.02 -8.20 5.66
CA GLY A 84 18.40 -8.45 7.06
C GLY A 84 17.81 -7.47 8.08
N GLU A 85 17.02 -6.48 7.65
CA GLU A 85 16.30 -5.56 8.54
C GLU A 85 14.90 -6.09 8.90
N PRO A 86 14.38 -5.75 10.10
CA PRO A 86 13.01 -6.07 10.46
C PRO A 86 11.99 -5.37 9.54
N LEU A 87 10.87 -6.05 9.33
CA LEU A 87 9.74 -5.58 8.53
C LEU A 87 8.51 -5.33 9.41
N TYR A 88 7.60 -4.50 8.90
CA TYR A 88 6.33 -4.19 9.54
C TYR A 88 5.21 -4.45 8.55
N ALA A 89 4.08 -4.94 9.05
CA ALA A 89 2.88 -5.12 8.26
C ALA A 89 1.88 -4.01 8.57
N TRP A 90 1.59 -3.19 7.58
CA TRP A 90 0.54 -2.18 7.65
C TRP A 90 -0.79 -2.89 7.39
N VAL A 91 -1.68 -2.87 8.39
CA VAL A 91 -2.97 -3.56 8.35
C VAL A 91 -3.98 -2.69 7.60
N LEU A 92 -4.51 -3.24 6.51
CA LEU A 92 -5.43 -2.60 5.60
C LEU A 92 -6.81 -3.26 5.67
N GLU A 93 -7.84 -2.45 5.80
CA GLU A 93 -9.25 -2.86 5.79
C GLU A 93 -10.06 -2.03 4.80
N ASN A 94 -11.32 -2.44 4.56
CA ASN A 94 -12.28 -1.72 3.71
C ASN A 94 -11.73 -1.34 2.34
N ALA A 95 -10.87 -2.18 1.77
CA ALA A 95 -10.25 -1.89 0.50
C ALA A 95 -11.27 -1.99 -0.64
N PHE A 96 -11.22 -1.02 -1.56
CA PHE A 96 -12.01 -1.08 -2.78
C PHE A 96 -11.31 -0.40 -3.95
N ARG A 97 -11.54 -0.95 -5.14
CA ARG A 97 -11.09 -0.42 -6.42
C ARG A 97 -12.05 0.65 -6.91
N TYR A 98 -11.53 1.73 -7.48
CA TYR A 98 -12.36 2.72 -8.15
C TYR A 98 -12.81 2.22 -9.51
N GLU A 99 -14.04 2.54 -9.90
CA GLU A 99 -14.56 2.22 -11.24
C GLU A 99 -13.70 2.84 -12.34
N LYS A 100 -13.23 4.07 -12.12
CA LYS A 100 -12.30 4.79 -12.98
C LYS A 100 -11.08 5.24 -12.17
N PRO A 101 -9.85 4.87 -12.58
CA PRO A 101 -8.65 5.36 -11.92
C PRO A 101 -8.46 6.87 -12.16
N LEU A 102 -7.87 7.57 -11.20
CA LEU A 102 -7.61 9.01 -11.28
C LEU A 102 -6.13 9.28 -11.54
N TYR A 103 -5.81 10.23 -12.42
CA TYR A 103 -4.42 10.59 -12.68
C TYR A 103 -3.80 11.30 -11.47
N VAL A 104 -2.59 10.88 -11.09
CA VAL A 104 -1.79 11.52 -10.04
C VAL A 104 -0.60 12.23 -10.69
N PRO A 105 -0.54 13.57 -10.63
CA PRO A 105 0.54 14.34 -11.24
C PRO A 105 1.92 13.87 -10.77
N ARG A 106 2.80 13.58 -11.73
CA ARG A 106 4.22 13.33 -11.43
C ARG A 106 4.86 14.61 -10.89
N ARG A 107 5.46 14.52 -9.71
CA ARG A 107 6.44 15.52 -9.22
C ARG A 107 7.82 14.86 -9.15
N PRO A 108 8.89 15.52 -9.61
CA PRO A 108 10.26 14.98 -9.49
C PRO A 108 10.61 14.70 -8.02
N GLY A 109 11.34 13.60 -7.76
CA GLY A 109 11.77 13.20 -6.41
C GLY A 109 10.73 12.46 -5.55
N ARG A 110 9.58 12.05 -6.11
CA ARG A 110 8.48 11.39 -5.39
C ARG A 110 8.73 9.88 -5.24
N VAL A 111 9.01 9.42 -4.02
CA VAL A 111 9.47 8.02 -3.80
C VAL A 111 8.41 7.11 -3.17
N MET A 112 7.58 7.59 -2.24
CA MET A 112 6.75 6.71 -1.39
C MET A 112 5.29 7.15 -1.21
N PHE A 113 5.07 8.42 -0.89
CA PHE A 113 3.74 8.96 -0.64
C PHE A 113 3.40 10.11 -1.59
N VAL A 114 2.11 10.28 -1.82
CA VAL A 114 1.54 11.37 -2.59
C VAL A 114 0.52 12.13 -1.76
N ASP A 115 0.60 13.45 -1.79
CA ASP A 115 -0.52 14.29 -1.38
C ASP A 115 -1.60 14.21 -2.47
N LEU A 116 -2.82 13.84 -2.07
CA LEU A 116 -3.99 13.67 -2.93
C LEU A 116 -4.98 14.84 -2.81
N THR A 117 -4.64 15.90 -2.08
CA THR A 117 -5.49 17.10 -1.99
C THR A 117 -5.70 17.78 -3.34
N GLU A 118 -4.88 17.48 -4.35
CA GLU A 118 -4.92 18.02 -5.72
C GLU A 118 -5.08 16.93 -6.80
N THR A 119 -5.90 15.88 -6.58
CA THR A 119 -6.23 14.93 -7.66
C THR A 119 -7.36 15.45 -8.55
N PHE A 120 -7.22 15.27 -9.86
CA PHE A 120 -8.21 15.66 -10.86
C PHE A 120 -8.90 14.42 -11.43
N GLU A 121 -10.21 14.51 -11.67
CA GLU A 121 -10.91 13.55 -12.54
C GLU A 121 -10.51 13.87 -13.99
N GLU A 122 -10.08 12.86 -14.75
CA GLU A 122 -9.88 13.06 -16.19
C GLU A 122 -11.26 13.30 -16.84
N GLY A 123 -11.37 14.41 -17.57
CA GLY A 123 -12.55 14.77 -18.35
C GLY A 123 -12.73 13.92 -19.61
#